data_AF-D2U8R5-F1
#
_entry.id   AF-D2U8R5-F1
#
_cell.length_a   1.000
_cell.length_b   1.000
_cell.length_c   1.000
_cell.angle_alpha   90.00
_cell.angle_beta   90.00
_cell.angle_gamma   90.00
#
_symmetry.space_group_name_H-M   'P 1'
#
loop_
_entity.id
_entity.type
_entity.pdbx_description
1 polymer ?
#
loop_
_entity_poly.entity_id
_entity_poly.type
_entity_poly.pdbx_seq_one_letter_code
_entity_poly.pdbx_strand_id
1 'polypeptide(L)'
;MTTYTNNNTGTFSSASSKIRDHVLDDYLAAKIANYVGIRRDDVNDATVIRIPANYANSEGVIKGMELVKGLRVDLQAAQVHGGNRYATWQVQWGTGSGGKNGGAYAGVLMRVDTDFTFAEFRQAMRESFGYTPGAYCRLDP
;
A
#
# COMPACT_ATOMS: atom_id res chain seq x y z
N MET A 1 -7.37 -16.85 10.62
CA MET A 1 -6.87 -15.52 10.22
C MET A 1 -7.90 -14.95 9.27
N THR A 2 -8.48 -13.77 9.56
CA THR A 2 -9.46 -13.15 8.67
C THR A 2 -8.73 -12.66 7.42
N THR A 3 -8.96 -13.29 6.28
CA THR A 3 -8.37 -12.85 5.02
C THR A 3 -9.11 -11.61 4.54
N TYR A 4 -8.46 -10.46 4.60
CA TYR A 4 -9.02 -9.20 4.10
C TYR A 4 -8.94 -9.17 2.57
N THR A 5 -10.08 -8.97 1.92
CA THR A 5 -10.22 -9.00 0.47
C THR A 5 -9.75 -7.71 -0.16
N ASN A 6 -9.23 -7.77 -1.39
CA ASN A 6 -8.92 -6.61 -2.22
C ASN A 6 -10.11 -5.64 -2.30
N ASN A 7 -9.87 -4.32 -2.28
CA ASN A 7 -10.86 -3.24 -2.43
C ASN A 7 -11.49 -3.15 -3.85
N ASN A 8 -11.88 -4.29 -4.43
CA ASN A 8 -12.44 -4.41 -5.78
C ASN A 8 -11.54 -3.87 -6.92
N THR A 9 -10.23 -3.77 -6.69
CA THR A 9 -9.27 -3.30 -7.72
C THR A 9 -8.63 -4.44 -8.53
N GLY A 10 -8.98 -5.70 -8.24
CA GLY A 10 -8.50 -6.90 -8.91
C GLY A 10 -8.26 -8.06 -7.94
N THR A 11 -7.52 -9.08 -8.40
CA THR A 11 -7.11 -10.23 -7.59
C THR A 11 -5.70 -9.99 -7.06
N PHE A 12 -5.42 -10.47 -5.84
CA PHE A 12 -4.05 -10.53 -5.35
C PHE A 12 -3.25 -11.61 -6.07
N SER A 13 -1.98 -11.32 -6.30
CA SER A 13 -0.99 -12.18 -6.95
C SER A 13 0.33 -12.11 -6.17
N SER A 14 1.19 -13.11 -6.30
CA SER A 14 2.52 -13.05 -5.71
C SER A 14 3.45 -12.12 -6.52
N ALA A 15 4.25 -11.33 -5.82
CA ALA A 15 5.30 -10.52 -6.42
C ALA A 15 6.64 -11.28 -6.46
N SER A 16 7.50 -10.94 -7.43
CA SER A 16 8.91 -11.33 -7.37
C SER A 16 9.63 -10.57 -6.26
N SER A 17 10.74 -11.12 -5.76
CA SER A 17 11.60 -10.44 -4.78
C SER A 17 12.02 -9.05 -5.27
N LYS A 18 12.38 -8.91 -6.55
CA LYS A 18 12.75 -7.62 -7.16
C LYS A 18 11.65 -6.55 -6.99
N ILE A 19 10.39 -6.89 -7.24
CA ILE A 19 9.26 -5.94 -7.08
C ILE A 19 9.09 -5.59 -5.61
N ARG A 20 9.08 -6.60 -4.74
CA ARG A 20 8.93 -6.42 -3.30
C ARG A 20 10.01 -5.49 -2.74
N ASP A 21 11.27 -5.78 -3.02
CA ASP A 21 12.41 -5.07 -2.47
C ASP A 21 12.43 -3.62 -2.99
N HIS A 22 12.15 -3.39 -4.27
CA HIS A 22 12.02 -2.02 -4.81
C HIS A 22 10.87 -1.21 -4.19
N VAL A 23 9.70 -1.84 -3.98
CA VAL A 23 8.59 -1.16 -3.34
C VAL A 23 8.95 -0.80 -1.90
N LEU A 24 9.43 -1.77 -1.12
CA LEU A 24 9.70 -1.61 0.31
C LEU A 24 10.87 -0.67 0.61
N ASP A 25 11.96 -0.80 -0.14
CA ASP A 25 13.23 -0.15 0.20
C ASP A 25 13.42 1.18 -0.55
N ASP A 26 12.92 1.29 -1.79
CA ASP A 26 13.08 2.51 -2.59
C ASP A 26 11.85 3.41 -2.56
N TYR A 27 10.68 2.85 -2.88
CA TYR A 27 9.50 3.65 -3.22
C TYR A 27 8.70 4.10 -2.01
N LEU A 28 8.51 3.24 -1.00
CA LEU A 28 7.65 3.55 0.14
C LEU A 28 8.08 4.84 0.86
N ALA A 29 9.38 5.04 1.07
CA ALA A 29 9.89 6.26 1.69
C ALA A 29 9.52 7.51 0.87
N ALA A 30 9.65 7.46 -0.45
CA ALA A 30 9.26 8.57 -1.32
C ALA A 30 7.73 8.82 -1.29
N LYS A 31 6.92 7.76 -1.27
CA LYS A 31 5.46 7.88 -1.18
C LYS A 31 5.03 8.50 0.15
N ILE A 32 5.62 8.06 1.26
CA ILE A 32 5.33 8.59 2.60
C ILE A 32 5.80 10.03 2.73
N ALA A 33 7.01 10.36 2.26
CA ALA A 33 7.51 11.73 2.23
C ALA A 33 6.52 12.70 1.57
N ASN A 34 6.05 12.35 0.37
CA ASN A 34 5.04 13.13 -0.36
C ASN A 34 3.70 13.20 0.38
N TYR A 35 3.29 12.11 1.04
CA TYR A 35 2.04 12.04 1.77
C TYR A 35 2.04 12.94 3.01
N VAL A 36 3.10 12.90 3.81
CA VAL A 36 3.21 13.67 5.07
C VAL A 36 3.77 15.08 4.87
N GLY A 37 4.28 15.40 3.67
CA GLY A 37 4.77 16.73 3.32
C GLY A 37 6.20 17.03 3.80
N ILE A 38 7.08 16.03 3.82
CA ILE A 38 8.51 16.17 4.18
C ILE A 38 9.43 15.75 3.03
N ARG A 39 10.74 15.96 3.18
CA ARG A 39 11.71 15.47 2.17
C ARG A 39 11.88 13.96 2.32
N ARG A 40 12.18 13.27 1.22
CA ARG A 40 12.45 11.82 1.23
C ARG A 40 13.52 11.43 2.26
N ASP A 41 14.59 12.21 2.34
CA ASP A 41 15.73 11.94 3.22
C ASP A 41 15.39 12.15 4.71
N ASP A 42 14.29 12.83 5.02
CA ASP A 42 13.81 13.04 6.39
C ASP A 42 12.93 11.88 6.88
N VAL A 43 12.47 11.00 5.98
CA VAL A 43 11.68 9.82 6.36
C VAL A 43 12.57 8.82 7.08
N ASN A 44 12.17 8.51 8.30
CA ASN A 44 12.81 7.52 9.16
C ASN A 44 11.75 6.61 9.80
N ASP A 45 12.21 5.56 10.47
CA ASP A 45 11.34 4.54 11.07
C ASP A 45 10.31 5.12 12.07
N ALA A 46 10.60 6.23 12.74
CA ALA A 46 9.71 6.91 13.68
C ALA A 46 8.78 7.95 13.02
N THR A 47 8.85 8.15 11.71
CA THR A 47 7.99 9.09 10.99
C THR A 47 6.53 8.69 11.17
N VAL A 48 5.73 9.59 11.73
CA VAL A 48 4.32 9.34 12.01
C VAL A 48 3.49 9.49 10.74
N ILE A 49 2.67 8.50 10.47
CA ILE A 49 1.69 8.46 9.39
C ILE A 49 0.32 8.43 10.05
N ARG A 50 -0.51 9.41 9.73
CA ARG A 50 -1.91 9.49 10.15
C ARG A 50 -2.77 9.78 8.94
N ILE A 51 -3.77 8.93 8.69
CA ILE A 51 -4.70 9.12 7.58
C ILE A 51 -6.04 9.62 8.13
N PRO A 52 -6.47 10.84 7.81
CA PRO A 52 -7.73 11.36 8.34
C PRO A 52 -8.90 10.60 7.74
N ALA A 53 -10.01 10.41 8.48
CA ALA A 53 -11.16 9.66 7.95
C ALA A 53 -11.73 10.21 6.63
N ASN A 54 -11.56 11.50 6.34
CA ASN A 54 -12.06 12.15 5.12
C ASN A 54 -11.01 12.27 4.00
N TYR A 55 -9.99 11.41 3.98
CA TYR A 55 -8.94 11.44 2.95
C TYR A 55 -9.49 11.20 1.53
N ALA A 56 -8.81 11.79 0.54
CA ALA A 56 -9.03 11.52 -0.88
C ALA A 56 -8.06 10.44 -1.39
N ASN A 57 -8.48 9.67 -2.40
CA ASN A 57 -7.62 8.68 -3.03
C ASN A 57 -6.35 9.34 -3.58
N SER A 58 -5.21 8.65 -3.49
CA SER A 58 -3.92 9.15 -3.97
C SER A 58 -3.17 8.07 -4.73
N GLU A 59 -3.02 8.26 -6.04
CA GLU A 59 -2.20 7.36 -6.86
C GLU A 59 -0.69 7.61 -6.64
N GLY A 60 0.11 6.57 -6.80
CA GLY A 60 1.56 6.63 -6.68
C GLY A 60 2.23 5.75 -7.72
N VAL A 61 2.29 6.21 -8.97
CA VAL A 61 2.98 5.48 -10.05
C VAL A 61 4.47 5.38 -9.74
N ILE A 62 5.00 4.15 -9.79
CA ILE A 62 6.44 3.87 -9.69
C ILE A 62 7.04 3.99 -11.08
N LYS A 63 7.82 5.06 -11.31
CA LYS A 63 8.57 5.26 -12.55
C LYS A 63 9.91 4.52 -12.48
N GLY A 64 10.44 4.07 -13.62
CA GLY A 64 11.77 3.47 -13.71
C GLY A 64 11.83 1.95 -13.51
N MET A 65 10.69 1.28 -13.35
CA MET A 65 10.62 -0.18 -13.29
C MET A 65 9.95 -0.74 -14.55
N GLU A 66 10.73 -0.93 -15.63
CA GLU A 66 10.22 -1.53 -16.89
C GLU A 66 9.71 -2.97 -16.71
N LEU A 67 10.07 -3.62 -15.59
CA LEU A 67 9.68 -4.99 -15.26
C LEU A 67 8.16 -5.18 -15.09
N VAL A 68 7.42 -4.16 -14.67
CA VAL A 68 5.96 -4.24 -14.48
C VAL A 68 5.27 -2.96 -14.93
N LYS A 69 4.50 -3.07 -16.01
CA LYS A 69 3.75 -1.94 -16.57
C LYS A 69 2.68 -1.46 -15.58
N GLY A 70 2.71 -0.18 -15.24
CA GLY A 70 1.71 0.44 -14.36
C GLY A 70 1.83 0.06 -12.88
N LEU A 71 3.02 -0.35 -12.43
CA LEU A 71 3.28 -0.55 -11.00
C LEU A 71 3.05 0.76 -10.22
N ARG A 72 2.29 0.68 -9.13
CA ARG A 72 1.91 1.83 -8.32
C ARG A 72 1.62 1.45 -6.87
N VAL A 73 1.83 2.38 -5.95
CA VAL A 73 1.35 2.29 -4.56
C VAL A 73 0.30 3.37 -4.36
N ASP A 74 -0.94 2.93 -4.23
CA ASP A 74 -2.08 3.82 -4.17
C ASP A 74 -2.72 3.79 -2.79
N LEU A 75 -3.16 4.96 -2.35
CA LEU A 75 -4.12 5.10 -1.27
C LEU A 75 -5.52 5.05 -1.89
N GLN A 76 -6.16 3.89 -1.78
CA GLN A 76 -7.48 3.59 -2.34
C GLN A 76 -8.60 4.00 -1.38
N ALA A 77 -9.85 3.89 -1.84
CA ALA A 77 -11.02 4.20 -1.03
C ALA A 77 -11.02 3.43 0.30
N ALA A 78 -11.58 4.05 1.34
CA ALA A 78 -11.60 3.44 2.66
C ALA A 78 -12.53 2.23 2.70
N GLN A 79 -12.17 1.24 3.52
CA GLN A 79 -13.00 0.06 3.77
C GLN A 79 -13.49 0.04 5.22
N VAL A 80 -14.69 -0.49 5.43
CA VAL A 80 -15.24 -0.69 6.78
C VAL A 80 -15.15 -2.17 7.14
N HIS A 81 -14.43 -2.48 8.22
CA HIS A 81 -14.26 -3.85 8.73
C HIS A 81 -14.54 -3.86 10.24
N GLY A 82 -15.49 -4.68 10.68
CA GLY A 82 -15.87 -4.77 12.10
C GLY A 82 -16.25 -3.42 12.72
N GLY A 83 -16.98 -2.57 11.98
CA GLY A 83 -17.41 -1.24 12.42
C GLY A 83 -16.34 -0.14 12.39
N ASN A 84 -15.10 -0.46 12.02
CA ASN A 84 -13.99 0.49 11.94
C ASN A 84 -13.64 0.81 10.50
N ARG A 85 -13.24 2.07 10.24
CA ARG A 85 -12.81 2.54 8.92
C ARG A 85 -11.30 2.42 8.78
N TYR A 86 -10.87 1.87 7.65
CA TYR A 86 -9.47 1.65 7.32
C TYR A 86 -9.13 2.33 6.01
N ALA A 87 -8.02 3.07 6.03
CA ALA A 87 -7.34 3.50 4.84
C ALA A 87 -6.71 2.30 4.13
N THR A 88 -6.88 2.24 2.81
CA THR A 88 -6.40 1.11 2.01
C THR A 88 -5.14 1.53 1.24
N TRP A 89 -3.97 1.15 1.73
CA TRP A 89 -2.74 1.22 0.92
C TRP A 89 -2.64 -0.02 0.07
N GLN A 90 -2.31 0.12 -1.21
CA GLN A 90 -2.24 -1.01 -2.10
C GLN A 90 -1.13 -0.88 -3.13
N VAL A 91 -0.29 -1.91 -3.21
CA VAL A 91 0.67 -2.12 -4.29
C VAL A 91 -0.05 -2.84 -5.41
N GLN A 92 -0.18 -2.18 -6.55
CA GLN A 92 -0.94 -2.70 -7.68
C GLN A 92 -0.24 -2.48 -9.01
N TRP A 93 -0.66 -3.23 -10.01
CA TRP A 93 -0.10 -3.21 -11.35
C TRP A 93 -1.21 -3.21 -12.40
N GLY A 94 -0.84 -2.86 -13.63
CA GLY A 94 -1.74 -2.80 -14.77
C GLY A 94 -2.06 -1.38 -15.21
N THR A 95 -2.25 -1.21 -16.52
CA THR A 95 -2.59 0.07 -17.14
C THR A 95 -4.08 0.08 -17.43
N GLY A 96 -4.84 0.91 -16.71
CA GLY A 96 -6.30 0.94 -16.65
C GLY A 96 -7.06 1.29 -17.94
N SER A 97 -6.60 0.86 -19.11
CA SER A 97 -7.27 1.05 -20.39
C SER A 97 -7.45 -0.32 -21.08
N GLY A 98 -8.72 -0.76 -21.21
CA GLY A 98 -9.10 -1.92 -22.03
C GLY A 98 -9.49 -3.20 -21.28
N GLY A 99 -9.33 -3.25 -19.96
CA GLY A 99 -9.85 -4.32 -19.10
C GLY A 99 -9.19 -5.69 -19.29
N LYS A 100 -8.49 -6.16 -18.24
CA LYS A 100 -8.31 -7.56 -17.80
C LYS A 100 -6.92 -7.91 -17.24
N ASN A 101 -5.91 -7.06 -17.40
CA ASN A 101 -4.55 -7.34 -16.92
C ASN A 101 -4.12 -6.33 -15.84
N GLY A 102 -4.75 -6.43 -14.68
CA GLY A 102 -4.36 -5.66 -13.49
C GLY A 102 -4.60 -6.48 -12.23
N GLY A 103 -3.87 -6.16 -11.17
CA GLY A 103 -3.95 -6.90 -9.93
C GLY A 103 -3.22 -6.18 -8.80
N ALA A 104 -3.24 -6.83 -7.65
CA ALA A 104 -2.52 -6.37 -6.47
C ALA A 104 -1.41 -7.35 -6.12
N TYR A 105 -0.33 -6.83 -5.55
CA TYR A 105 0.73 -7.65 -4.96
C TYR A 105 0.65 -7.67 -3.44
N ALA A 106 0.31 -6.52 -2.85
CA ALA A 106 0.29 -6.31 -1.42
C ALA A 106 -0.63 -5.13 -1.09
N GLY A 107 -0.97 -5.00 0.19
CA GLY A 107 -1.61 -3.82 0.72
C GLY A 107 -1.69 -3.84 2.25
N VAL A 108 -2.01 -2.68 2.80
CA VAL A 108 -2.20 -2.48 4.23
C VAL A 108 -3.55 -1.83 4.48
N LEU A 109 -4.33 -2.38 5.41
CA LEU A 109 -5.52 -1.75 5.99
C LEU A 109 -5.10 -1.01 7.26
N MET A 110 -4.92 0.29 7.15
CA MET A 110 -4.45 1.15 8.23
C MET A 110 -5.64 1.86 8.88
N ARG A 111 -5.83 1.75 10.18
CA ARG A 111 -6.95 2.42 10.85
C ARG A 111 -6.88 3.94 10.63
N VAL A 112 -7.97 4.56 10.17
CA VAL A 112 -8.00 6.02 9.99
C VAL A 112 -7.98 6.73 11.35
N ASP A 113 -7.54 7.99 11.36
CA ASP A 113 -7.45 8.83 12.56
C ASP A 113 -6.63 8.20 13.71
N THR A 114 -5.68 7.35 13.34
CA THR A 114 -4.75 6.68 14.24
C THR A 114 -3.33 6.90 13.74
N ASP A 115 -2.43 7.13 14.68
CA ASP A 115 -1.02 7.38 14.38
C ASP A 115 -0.29 6.03 14.35
N PHE A 116 0.43 5.79 13.28
CA PHE A 116 1.37 4.68 13.18
C PHE A 116 2.71 5.17 12.65
N THR A 117 3.75 4.45 12.95
CA THR A 117 5.10 4.73 12.49
C THR A 117 5.34 4.18 11.09
N PHE A 118 6.31 4.76 10.37
CA PHE A 118 6.75 4.23 9.09
C PHE A 118 7.30 2.80 9.22
N ALA A 119 7.94 2.47 10.35
CA ALA A 119 8.39 1.11 10.64
C ALA A 119 7.23 0.09 10.64
N GLU A 120 6.15 0.39 11.37
CA GLU A 120 4.94 -0.44 11.44
C GLU A 120 4.30 -0.60 10.07
N PHE A 121 4.16 0.49 9.32
CA PHE A 121 3.60 0.46 7.97
C PHE A 121 4.46 -0.37 7.01
N ARG A 122 5.78 -0.19 7.01
CA ARG A 122 6.72 -0.95 6.17
C ARG A 122 6.70 -2.44 6.53
N GLN A 123 6.61 -2.77 7.82
CA GLN A 123 6.53 -4.15 8.29
C GLN A 123 5.22 -4.81 7.84
N ALA A 124 4.07 -4.14 8.01
CA ALA A 124 2.78 -4.66 7.54
C ALA A 124 2.76 -4.86 6.01
N MET A 125 3.37 -3.94 5.26
CA MET A 125 3.50 -4.09 3.81
C MET A 125 4.40 -5.30 3.45
N ARG A 126 5.50 -5.49 4.18
CA ARG A 126 6.40 -6.65 4.01
C ARG A 126 5.69 -7.97 4.29
N GLU A 127 4.89 -8.03 5.35
CA GLU A 127 4.07 -9.21 5.69
C GLU A 127 3.00 -9.47 4.63
N SER A 128 2.36 -8.41 4.12
CA SER A 128 1.37 -8.49 3.05
C SER A 128 1.94 -9.13 1.77
N PHE A 129 3.17 -8.79 1.39
CA PHE A 129 3.90 -9.45 0.29
C PHE A 129 4.23 -10.93 0.58
N GLY A 130 4.27 -11.34 1.85
CA GLY A 130 4.60 -12.70 2.27
C GLY A 130 3.44 -13.70 2.12
N TYR A 131 2.20 -13.22 1.98
CA TYR A 131 1.05 -14.07 1.72
C TYR A 131 1.09 -14.67 0.30
N THR A 132 0.58 -15.90 0.14
CA THR A 132 0.50 -16.59 -1.16
C THR A 132 -0.94 -17.06 -1.45
N PRO A 133 -1.67 -16.40 -2.37
CA PRO A 133 -1.33 -15.12 -3.01
C PRO A 133 -1.29 -13.98 -1.98
N GLY A 134 -0.80 -12.79 -2.38
CA GLY A 134 -0.78 -11.61 -1.51
C GLY A 134 -2.14 -11.32 -0.85
N ALA A 135 -2.17 -10.56 0.23
CA ALA A 135 -3.41 -10.14 0.87
C ALA A 135 -3.19 -8.87 1.67
N TYR A 136 -4.25 -8.17 2.09
CA TYR A 136 -4.04 -7.06 3.00
C TYR A 136 -3.54 -7.54 4.37
N CYS A 137 -2.49 -6.89 4.88
CA CYS A 137 -2.15 -6.94 6.31
C CYS A 137 -2.88 -5.79 7.03
N ARG A 138 -3.38 -6.02 8.25
CA ARG A 138 -4.07 -4.99 9.02
C ARG A 138 -3.09 -4.30 9.97
N LEU A 139 -3.19 -2.98 10.04
CA LEU A 139 -2.52 -2.14 10.99
C LEU A 139 -3.59 -1.49 11.89
N ASP A 140 -3.77 -2.07 13.08
CA ASP A 140 -4.67 -1.61 14.13
C ASP A 140 -3.96 -1.59 15.51
N PRO A 141 -4.39 -0.72 16.45
CA PRO A 141 -3.85 -0.67 17.81
C PRO A 141 -4.16 -1.92 18.65
#